data_AF-A0A7I9ZLL5-F1
#
_entry.id   AF-A0A7I9ZLL5-F1
#
_cell.length_a   1.000
_cell.length_b   1.000
_cell.length_c   1.000
_cell.angle_alpha   90.00
_cell.angle_beta   90.00
_cell.angle_gamma   90.00
#
_symmetry.space_group_name_H-M   'P 1'
#
loop_
_entity.id
_entity.type
_entity.pdbx_description
1 polymer ?
#
loop_
_entity_poly.entity_id
_entity_poly.type
_entity_poly.pdbx_seq_one_letter_code
_entity_poly.pdbx_strand_id
1 'polypeptide(L)'
;MIVLDSARMAKRGWKALRARGFLAKPNSDDVKIWMRAVRTDGVCVIPGFYDPTTCAELRREIENVAERFPGAVHNRSNGADRRIFGADCAAEGIRAFADEPQLLNAARTVLGGDATNAFTLAGMIAYREGNLGSGDGWHRDSFFNQFKAIVYLTDVTAENGPFEYILGSHLVQQKFSDHAKYGIPLSTSRIENESVSRLASAETRRHRVLTASMGTLVLADTTGIHRGMPLVGGERYALTNYYFPGKSLNSKTFDHFSPVLGRHIPVSVY
;
A
#
# COMPACT_ATOMS: atom_id res chain seq x y z
N MET A 1 -29.56 -7.61 -6.90
CA MET A 1 -28.38 -6.88 -6.40
C MET A 1 -27.11 -7.19 -7.21
N ILE A 2 -26.73 -8.47 -7.34
CA ILE A 2 -25.52 -8.93 -8.07
C ILE A 2 -25.43 -8.41 -9.52
N VAL A 3 -26.52 -8.45 -10.30
CA VAL A 3 -26.53 -8.00 -11.71
C VAL A 3 -26.27 -6.49 -11.86
N LEU A 4 -26.79 -5.68 -10.94
CA LEU A 4 -26.59 -4.23 -10.93
C LEU A 4 -25.15 -3.86 -10.56
N ASP A 5 -24.55 -4.58 -9.60
CA ASP A 5 -23.15 -4.40 -9.23
C ASP A 5 -22.20 -4.80 -10.36
N SER A 6 -22.47 -5.88 -11.08
CA SER A 6 -21.70 -6.32 -12.24
C SER A 6 -21.68 -5.29 -13.37
N ALA A 7 -22.84 -4.72 -13.73
CA ALA A 7 -22.93 -3.68 -14.76
C ALA A 7 -22.19 -2.38 -14.36
N ARG A 8 -22.31 -1.98 -13.09
CA ARG A 8 -21.56 -0.85 -12.54
C ARG A 8 -20.06 -1.10 -12.56
N MET A 9 -19.62 -2.31 -12.22
CA MET A 9 -18.20 -2.68 -12.27
C MET A 9 -17.67 -2.73 -13.70
N ALA A 10 -18.43 -3.20 -14.68
CA ALA A 10 -18.03 -3.18 -16.08
C ALA A 10 -17.74 -1.74 -16.57
N LYS A 11 -18.63 -0.78 -16.28
CA LYS A 11 -18.42 0.65 -16.62
C LYS A 11 -17.17 1.22 -15.94
N ARG A 12 -16.97 0.92 -14.64
CA ARG A 12 -15.78 1.36 -13.90
C ARG A 12 -14.50 0.72 -14.45
N GLY A 13 -14.55 -0.56 -14.83
CA GLY A 13 -13.43 -1.29 -15.41
C GLY A 13 -13.00 -0.71 -16.75
N TRP A 14 -13.98 -0.35 -17.60
CA TRP A 14 -13.69 0.32 -18.86
C TRP A 14 -13.01 1.69 -18.66
N LYS A 15 -13.49 2.49 -17.69
CA LYS A 15 -12.83 3.76 -17.33
C LYS A 15 -11.42 3.53 -16.80
N ALA A 16 -11.22 2.54 -15.94
CA ALA A 16 -9.91 2.20 -15.39
C ALA A 16 -8.93 1.74 -16.47
N LEU A 17 -9.40 0.94 -17.44
CA LEU A 17 -8.60 0.51 -18.58
C LEU A 17 -8.15 1.69 -19.45
N ARG A 18 -9.06 2.64 -19.76
CA ARG A 18 -8.72 3.85 -20.54
C ARG A 18 -7.78 4.81 -19.80
N ALA A 19 -7.82 4.80 -18.47
CA ALA A 19 -6.91 5.59 -17.64
C ALA A 19 -5.49 5.01 -17.62
N ARG A 20 -5.33 3.70 -17.84
CA ARG A 20 -4.01 3.06 -17.97
C ARG A 20 -3.43 3.36 -19.36
N GLY A 21 -2.20 3.87 -19.42
CA GLY A 21 -1.42 3.87 -20.65
C GLY A 21 -0.97 2.46 -21.07
N PHE A 22 -0.23 2.36 -22.17
CA PHE A 22 0.47 1.13 -22.55
C PHE A 22 1.40 0.69 -21.42
N LEU A 23 1.38 -0.59 -21.05
CA LEU A 23 2.23 -1.10 -19.99
C LEU A 23 3.71 -0.97 -20.39
N ALA A 24 4.55 -0.53 -19.46
CA ALA A 24 5.99 -0.60 -19.66
C ALA A 24 6.47 -2.06 -19.63
N LYS A 25 7.60 -2.33 -20.28
CA LYS A 25 8.31 -3.60 -20.12
C LYS A 25 9.20 -3.54 -18.86
N PRO A 26 9.36 -4.66 -18.13
CA PRO A 26 10.40 -4.78 -17.11
C PRO A 26 11.78 -4.44 -17.69
N ASN A 27 12.54 -3.59 -17.01
CA ASN A 27 13.86 -3.13 -17.48
C ASN A 27 15.05 -3.92 -16.88
N SER A 28 14.82 -4.74 -15.86
CA SER A 28 15.81 -5.64 -15.25
C SER A 28 15.22 -7.03 -15.01
N ASP A 29 16.08 -8.02 -14.74
CA ASP A 29 15.63 -9.37 -14.38
C ASP A 29 14.95 -9.41 -13.01
N ASP A 30 15.41 -8.60 -12.07
CA ASP A 30 14.76 -8.43 -10.77
C ASP A 30 13.31 -7.98 -10.93
N VAL A 31 13.06 -6.91 -11.71
CA VAL A 31 11.70 -6.44 -11.95
C VAL A 31 10.87 -7.50 -12.67
N LYS A 32 11.45 -8.29 -13.61
CA LYS A 32 10.71 -9.42 -14.23
C LYS A 32 10.27 -10.44 -13.18
N ILE A 33 11.15 -10.80 -12.25
CA ILE A 33 10.89 -11.78 -11.19
C ILE A 33 9.83 -11.23 -10.23
N TRP A 34 10.02 -10.01 -9.73
CA TRP A 34 9.08 -9.37 -8.80
C TRP A 34 7.68 -9.28 -9.39
N MET A 35 7.59 -8.84 -10.65
CA MET A 35 6.30 -8.65 -11.30
C MET A 35 5.63 -9.95 -11.74
N ARG A 36 6.37 -11.07 -11.82
CA ARG A 36 5.76 -12.40 -11.93
C ARG A 36 4.99 -12.75 -10.64
N ALA A 37 5.62 -12.57 -9.48
CA ALA A 37 4.98 -12.81 -8.18
C ALA A 37 3.77 -11.89 -7.98
N VAL A 38 3.90 -10.58 -8.22
CA VAL A 38 2.76 -9.63 -8.09
C VAL A 38 1.60 -10.01 -9.03
N ARG A 39 1.87 -10.40 -10.28
CA ARG A 39 0.78 -10.77 -11.21
C ARG A 39 0.02 -12.01 -10.77
N THR A 40 0.70 -13.00 -10.21
CA THR A 40 0.08 -14.25 -9.76
C THR A 40 -0.57 -14.09 -8.39
N ASP A 41 0.18 -13.61 -7.40
CA ASP A 41 -0.20 -13.63 -5.99
C ASP A 41 -0.74 -12.29 -5.49
N GLY A 42 -0.46 -11.19 -6.20
CA GLY A 42 -0.84 -9.83 -5.81
C GLY A 42 0.22 -9.14 -4.93
N VAL A 43 1.19 -9.89 -4.42
CA VAL A 43 2.28 -9.39 -3.58
C VAL A 43 3.62 -10.04 -3.93
N CYS A 44 4.71 -9.33 -3.67
CA CYS A 44 6.07 -9.85 -3.74
C CYS A 44 6.87 -9.32 -2.54
N VAL A 45 7.63 -10.20 -1.88
CA VAL A 45 8.47 -9.87 -0.71
C VAL A 45 9.93 -10.01 -1.11
N ILE A 46 10.72 -8.97 -0.85
CA ILE A 46 12.11 -8.83 -1.26
C ILE A 46 12.93 -8.51 -0.01
N PRO A 47 13.55 -9.52 0.62
CA PRO A 47 14.35 -9.33 1.83
C PRO A 47 15.65 -8.57 1.53
N GLY A 48 16.16 -7.81 2.50
CA GLY A 48 17.45 -7.14 2.39
C GLY A 48 17.52 -6.06 1.31
N PHE A 49 16.40 -5.43 0.98
CA PHE A 49 16.37 -4.31 0.03
C PHE A 49 17.14 -3.09 0.58
N TYR A 50 17.02 -2.84 1.89
CA TYR A 50 17.92 -1.95 2.63
C TYR A 50 18.62 -2.71 3.74
N ASP A 51 19.81 -2.26 4.10
CA ASP A 51 20.53 -2.75 5.28
C ASP A 51 20.02 -2.05 6.57
N PRO A 52 20.33 -2.61 7.76
CA PRO A 52 19.90 -2.02 9.03
C PRO A 52 20.35 -0.57 9.29
N THR A 53 21.50 -0.15 8.77
CA THR A 53 22.02 1.22 8.93
C THR A 53 21.14 2.20 8.16
N THR A 54 20.86 1.88 6.89
CA THR A 54 19.93 2.65 6.06
C THR A 54 18.54 2.71 6.71
N CYS A 55 18.06 1.60 7.29
CA CYS A 55 16.78 1.58 8.00
C CYS A 55 16.76 2.52 9.21
N ALA A 56 17.82 2.54 10.02
CA ALA A 56 17.96 3.42 11.18
C ALA A 56 18.04 4.90 10.77
N GLU A 57 18.69 5.23 9.66
CA GLU A 57 18.70 6.57 9.07
C GLU A 57 17.30 7.02 8.64
N LEU A 58 16.60 6.21 7.86
CA LEU A 58 15.24 6.52 7.40
C LEU A 58 14.26 6.67 8.58
N ARG A 59 14.40 5.90 9.66
CA ARG A 59 13.61 6.09 10.89
C ARG A 59 13.82 7.48 11.50
N ARG A 60 15.08 7.91 11.63
CA ARG A 60 15.41 9.24 12.15
C ARG A 60 14.86 10.35 11.24
N GLU A 61 14.90 10.14 9.92
CA GLU A 61 14.26 11.08 8.98
C GLU A 61 12.75 11.17 9.19
N ILE A 62 12.06 10.04 9.38
CA ILE A 62 10.62 10.01 9.68
C ILE A 62 10.31 10.83 10.95
N GLU A 63 11.07 10.62 12.02
CA GLU A 63 10.89 11.32 13.29
C GLU A 63 11.14 12.83 13.14
N ASN A 64 12.24 13.22 12.49
CA ASN A 64 12.57 14.62 12.20
C ASN A 64 11.47 15.30 11.35
N VAL A 65 10.93 14.62 10.34
CA VAL A 65 9.81 15.16 9.54
C VAL A 65 8.56 15.33 10.41
N ALA A 66 8.27 14.38 11.30
CA ALA A 66 7.13 14.48 12.23
C ALA A 66 7.26 15.67 13.20
N GLU A 67 8.47 15.94 13.69
CA GLU A 67 8.77 17.05 14.59
C GLU A 67 8.73 18.41 13.88
N ARG A 68 9.30 18.49 12.67
CA ARG A 68 9.32 19.73 11.87
C ARG A 68 7.93 20.10 11.34
N PHE A 69 7.09 19.11 11.05
CA PHE A 69 5.78 19.31 10.45
C PHE A 69 4.65 18.64 11.23
N PRO A 70 4.40 19.03 12.50
CA PRO A 70 3.39 18.38 13.34
C PRO A 70 1.97 18.51 12.75
N GLY A 71 1.68 19.59 12.02
CA GLY A 71 0.41 19.78 11.30
C GLY A 71 0.19 18.84 10.12
N ALA A 72 1.23 18.12 9.66
CA ALA A 72 1.13 17.10 8.62
C ALA A 72 0.88 15.69 9.17
N VAL A 73 0.91 15.51 10.50
CA VAL A 73 0.76 14.20 11.14
C VAL A 73 -0.71 13.84 11.27
N HIS A 74 -1.13 12.82 10.50
CA HIS A 74 -2.44 12.20 10.63
C HIS A 74 -2.42 11.19 11.77
N ASN A 75 -3.44 11.21 12.61
CA ASN A 75 -3.64 10.21 13.67
C ASN A 75 -4.81 9.30 13.29
N ARG A 76 -4.55 8.00 13.13
CA ARG A 76 -5.51 6.96 12.76
C ARG A 76 -5.48 5.82 13.76
N SER A 77 -6.40 4.87 13.65
CA SER A 77 -6.40 3.68 14.50
C SER A 77 -6.36 4.04 16.00
N ASN A 78 -7.25 4.94 16.43
CA ASN A 78 -7.28 5.50 17.80
C ASN A 78 -5.96 6.19 18.22
N GLY A 79 -5.24 6.79 17.28
CA GLY A 79 -3.96 7.47 17.52
C GLY A 79 -2.76 6.52 17.57
N ALA A 80 -2.95 5.23 17.31
CA ALA A 80 -1.85 4.27 17.18
C ALA A 80 -1.05 4.47 15.89
N ASP A 81 -1.74 4.79 14.79
CA ASP A 81 -1.18 4.87 13.44
C ASP A 81 -0.98 6.34 13.05
N ARG A 82 0.28 6.80 13.16
CA ARG A 82 0.73 8.13 12.79
C ARG A 82 1.29 8.11 11.38
N ARG A 83 0.80 9.03 10.53
CA ARG A 83 1.10 9.04 9.10
C ARG A 83 1.45 10.44 8.61
N ILE A 84 2.46 10.52 7.75
CA ILE A 84 2.84 11.76 7.08
C ILE A 84 2.94 11.48 5.58
N PHE A 85 1.99 11.98 4.81
CA PHE A 85 2.01 11.88 3.35
C PHE A 85 2.89 12.97 2.73
N GLY A 86 3.68 12.63 1.71
CA GLY A 86 4.57 13.58 1.04
C GLY A 86 5.92 13.74 1.74
N ALA A 87 6.33 12.78 2.57
CA ALA A 87 7.56 12.88 3.37
C ALA A 87 8.83 12.94 2.49
N ASP A 88 8.76 12.42 1.26
CA ASP A 88 9.78 12.55 0.21
C ASP A 88 10.10 14.01 -0.16
N CYS A 89 9.18 14.94 0.09
CA CYS A 89 9.43 16.37 -0.12
C CYS A 89 10.31 16.99 0.97
N ALA A 90 10.51 16.32 2.11
CA ALA A 90 11.11 16.90 3.31
C ALA A 90 12.40 16.20 3.82
N ALA A 91 12.75 15.04 3.27
CA ALA A 91 13.94 14.27 3.65
C ALA A 91 14.57 13.55 2.44
N GLU A 92 15.90 13.53 2.37
CA GLU A 92 16.64 13.04 1.19
C GLU A 92 16.62 11.52 1.08
N GLY A 93 16.78 10.78 2.18
CA GLY A 93 16.71 9.32 2.16
C GLY A 93 15.30 8.84 1.77
N ILE A 94 14.26 9.46 2.31
CA ILE A 94 12.87 9.18 1.91
C ILE A 94 12.65 9.50 0.42
N ARG A 95 13.24 10.59 -0.10
CA ARG A 95 13.18 10.92 -1.53
C ARG A 95 13.89 9.87 -2.39
N ALA A 96 15.05 9.39 -1.96
CA ALA A 96 15.77 8.33 -2.68
C ALA A 96 14.90 7.06 -2.82
N PHE A 97 14.16 6.68 -1.77
CA PHE A 97 13.18 5.59 -1.87
C PHE A 97 12.02 5.92 -2.81
N ALA A 98 11.53 7.16 -2.80
CA ALA A 98 10.45 7.63 -3.69
C ALA A 98 10.84 7.54 -5.17
N ASP A 99 12.10 7.85 -5.47
CA ASP A 99 12.66 7.98 -6.82
C ASP A 99 13.32 6.69 -7.34
N GLU A 100 13.29 5.60 -6.58
CA GLU A 100 13.93 4.33 -6.95
C GLU A 100 13.44 3.85 -8.34
N PRO A 101 14.34 3.82 -9.35
CA PRO A 101 13.95 3.54 -10.73
C PRO A 101 13.34 2.16 -10.95
N GLN A 102 13.78 1.14 -10.22
CA GLN A 102 13.24 -0.22 -10.36
C GLN A 102 11.81 -0.31 -9.83
N LEU A 103 11.48 0.38 -8.73
CA LEU A 103 10.12 0.43 -8.18
C LEU A 103 9.17 1.19 -9.10
N LEU A 104 9.63 2.30 -9.70
CA LEU A 104 8.86 3.01 -10.72
C LEU A 104 8.63 2.14 -11.97
N ASN A 105 9.65 1.41 -12.43
CA ASN A 105 9.48 0.48 -13.54
C ASN A 105 8.47 -0.62 -13.20
N ALA A 106 8.56 -1.23 -12.02
CA ALA A 106 7.62 -2.22 -11.52
C ALA A 106 6.17 -1.70 -11.56
N ALA A 107 5.93 -0.51 -11.00
CA ALA A 107 4.62 0.15 -11.02
C ALA A 107 4.08 0.36 -12.44
N ARG A 108 4.93 0.84 -13.37
CA ARG A 108 4.56 1.07 -14.77
C ARG A 108 4.22 -0.20 -15.54
N THR A 109 4.67 -1.37 -15.08
CA THR A 109 4.30 -2.67 -15.66
C THR A 109 2.91 -3.16 -15.26
N VAL A 110 2.27 -2.54 -14.25
CA VAL A 110 0.91 -2.87 -13.79
C VAL A 110 -0.09 -1.76 -14.09
N LEU A 111 0.32 -0.51 -13.84
CA LEU A 111 -0.55 0.65 -13.86
C LEU A 111 -0.54 1.42 -15.19
N GLY A 112 0.40 1.10 -16.10
CA GLY A 112 0.61 1.83 -17.36
C GLY A 112 1.92 2.61 -17.36
N GLY A 113 2.50 2.83 -18.54
CA GLY A 113 3.81 3.45 -18.74
C GLY A 113 3.90 4.91 -18.28
N ASP A 114 2.75 5.58 -18.11
CA ASP A 114 2.63 6.92 -17.55
C ASP A 114 2.47 6.92 -16.02
N ALA A 115 2.50 5.76 -15.37
CA ALA A 115 2.41 5.70 -13.91
C ALA A 115 3.60 6.40 -13.24
N THR A 116 3.31 7.01 -12.09
CA THR A 116 4.28 7.73 -11.26
C THR A 116 3.97 7.54 -9.79
N ASN A 117 4.97 7.73 -8.93
CA ASN A 117 4.76 7.88 -7.49
C ASN A 117 4.07 9.23 -7.25
N ALA A 118 2.99 9.25 -6.48
CA ALA A 118 2.32 10.50 -6.10
C ALA A 118 3.01 11.17 -4.91
N PHE A 119 3.44 10.36 -3.96
CA PHE A 119 4.10 10.74 -2.71
C PHE A 119 4.55 9.47 -1.98
N THR A 120 5.45 9.66 -1.02
CA THR A 120 5.82 8.64 -0.05
C THR A 120 5.16 8.94 1.30
N LEU A 121 4.49 7.93 1.84
CA LEU A 121 3.98 7.94 3.20
C LEU A 121 5.08 7.48 4.16
N ALA A 122 5.40 8.32 5.14
CA ALA A 122 6.12 7.91 6.35
C ALA A 122 5.10 7.42 7.39
N GLY A 123 5.14 6.13 7.72
CA GLY A 123 4.24 5.49 8.68
C GLY A 123 4.96 5.10 9.96
N MET A 124 4.37 5.47 11.10
CA MET A 124 4.77 5.07 12.44
C MET A 124 3.55 4.50 13.14
N ILE A 125 3.57 3.23 13.49
CA ILE A 125 2.48 2.63 14.25
C ILE A 125 3.03 1.98 15.52
N ALA A 126 2.44 2.32 16.67
CA ALA A 126 2.80 1.76 17.96
C ALA A 126 1.57 1.10 18.59
N TYR A 127 1.79 0.07 19.41
CA TYR A 127 0.70 -0.59 20.11
C TYR A 127 -0.10 0.41 20.96
N ARG A 128 -1.42 0.33 20.80
CA ARG A 128 -2.39 0.97 21.68
C ARG A 128 -3.60 0.05 21.78
N GLU A 129 -4.19 -0.04 22.96
CA GLU A 129 -5.42 -0.81 23.15
C GLU A 129 -6.51 -0.34 22.18
N GLY A 130 -7.20 -1.30 21.56
CA GLY A 130 -8.25 -1.02 20.58
C GLY A 130 -7.75 -0.48 19.23
N ASN A 131 -6.45 -0.55 18.92
CA ASN A 131 -5.97 -0.23 17.57
C ASN A 131 -6.56 -1.20 16.53
N LEU A 132 -6.87 -0.68 15.36
CA LEU A 132 -7.39 -1.43 14.20
C LEU A 132 -6.28 -1.83 13.22
N GLY A 133 -5.01 -1.68 13.64
CA GLY A 133 -3.85 -1.82 12.78
C GLY A 133 -3.72 -0.70 11.76
N SER A 134 -2.74 -0.85 10.87
CA SER A 134 -2.51 0.15 9.82
C SER A 134 -3.54 -0.02 8.71
N GLY A 135 -4.22 1.08 8.39
CA GLY A 135 -5.23 1.15 7.35
C GLY A 135 -6.63 1.01 7.90
N ASP A 136 -6.83 0.88 9.21
CA ASP A 136 -8.12 0.72 9.89
C ASP A 136 -8.93 -0.50 9.40
N GLY A 137 -8.34 -1.70 9.53
CA GLY A 137 -8.98 -2.98 9.17
C GLY A 137 -8.87 -3.39 7.70
N TRP A 138 -9.61 -4.45 7.32
CA TRP A 138 -9.55 -5.03 5.97
C TRP A 138 -10.13 -4.12 4.91
N HIS A 139 -9.40 -3.99 3.80
CA HIS A 139 -9.82 -3.13 2.70
C HIS A 139 -9.22 -3.51 1.35
N ARG A 140 -9.72 -2.83 0.33
CA ARG A 140 -9.08 -2.62 -0.97
C ARG A 140 -8.94 -1.12 -1.16
N ASP A 141 -7.77 -0.67 -1.60
CA ASP A 141 -7.58 0.76 -1.87
C ASP A 141 -8.38 1.19 -3.11
N SER A 142 -8.46 0.32 -4.11
CA SER A 142 -9.30 0.52 -5.27
C SER A 142 -9.74 -0.80 -5.87
N PHE A 143 -10.72 -0.77 -6.78
CA PHE A 143 -11.16 -2.00 -7.44
C PHE A 143 -10.23 -2.41 -8.58
N PHE A 144 -9.66 -1.44 -9.31
CA PHE A 144 -8.97 -1.71 -10.57
C PHE A 144 -7.50 -1.34 -10.57
N ASN A 145 -7.10 -0.20 -10.00
CA ASN A 145 -5.77 0.35 -10.18
C ASN A 145 -5.24 0.85 -8.85
N GLN A 146 -4.33 0.11 -8.20
CA GLN A 146 -3.53 0.61 -7.10
C GLN A 146 -2.30 -0.27 -6.94
N PHE A 147 -1.13 0.35 -6.83
CA PHE A 147 0.12 -0.37 -6.57
C PHE A 147 0.94 0.39 -5.55
N LYS A 148 1.57 -0.34 -4.63
CA LYS A 148 2.41 0.22 -3.57
C LYS A 148 3.72 -0.54 -3.46
N ALA A 149 4.76 0.19 -3.08
CA ALA A 149 6.00 -0.37 -2.57
C ALA A 149 6.13 0.05 -1.10
N ILE A 150 6.24 -0.93 -0.20
CA ILE A 150 6.27 -0.74 1.25
C ILE A 150 7.58 -1.31 1.76
N VAL A 151 8.44 -0.51 2.38
CA VAL A 151 9.67 -1.02 3.01
C VAL A 151 9.53 -0.96 4.52
N TYR A 152 9.81 -2.06 5.20
CA TYR A 152 9.87 -2.12 6.66
C TYR A 152 11.19 -1.56 7.15
N LEU A 153 11.12 -0.64 8.12
CA LEU A 153 12.29 -0.01 8.74
C LEU A 153 12.53 -0.51 10.18
N THR A 154 11.72 -1.47 10.62
CA THR A 154 11.86 -2.23 11.86
C THR A 154 11.68 -3.71 11.54
N ASP A 155 12.18 -4.58 12.40
CA ASP A 155 11.77 -5.99 12.33
C ASP A 155 10.27 -6.08 12.55
N VAL A 156 9.60 -6.89 11.75
CA VAL A 156 8.16 -7.09 11.77
C VAL A 156 7.87 -8.54 12.11
N THR A 157 7.35 -8.75 13.31
CA THR A 157 6.88 -10.03 13.81
C THR A 157 5.36 -10.13 13.66
N ALA A 158 4.74 -11.20 14.16
CA ALA A 158 3.28 -11.29 14.20
C ALA A 158 2.63 -10.26 15.15
N GLU A 159 3.41 -9.65 16.04
CA GLU A 159 2.90 -8.85 17.16
C GLU A 159 2.80 -7.36 16.84
N ASN A 160 3.70 -6.83 16.01
CA ASN A 160 3.79 -5.41 15.68
C ASN A 160 3.14 -5.06 14.34
N GLY A 161 2.06 -5.79 14.03
CA GLY A 161 1.05 -5.41 13.05
C GLY A 161 1.45 -5.61 11.59
N PRO A 162 1.99 -6.78 11.19
CA PRO A 162 2.50 -7.07 9.84
C PRO A 162 1.46 -6.77 8.74
N PHE A 163 1.95 -6.57 7.52
CA PHE A 163 1.06 -6.47 6.36
C PHE A 163 0.45 -7.85 6.09
N GLU A 164 -0.85 -7.86 5.89
CA GLU A 164 -1.65 -9.06 5.73
C GLU A 164 -2.41 -8.96 4.42
N TYR A 165 -2.39 -10.04 3.64
CA TYR A 165 -2.90 -10.04 2.28
C TYR A 165 -3.57 -11.37 1.95
N ILE A 166 -4.66 -11.33 1.18
CA ILE A 166 -5.28 -12.52 0.60
C ILE A 166 -4.79 -12.71 -0.83
N LEU A 167 -3.93 -13.69 -1.05
CA LEU A 167 -3.32 -13.96 -2.36
C LEU A 167 -4.36 -14.14 -3.45
N GLY A 168 -4.07 -13.60 -4.63
CA GLY A 168 -4.94 -13.66 -5.82
C GLY A 168 -6.21 -12.80 -5.73
N SER A 169 -6.50 -12.15 -4.60
CA SER A 169 -7.73 -11.36 -4.43
C SER A 169 -7.73 -10.02 -5.20
N HIS A 170 -6.61 -9.64 -5.82
CA HIS A 170 -6.51 -8.55 -6.79
C HIS A 170 -7.06 -8.93 -8.17
N LEU A 171 -7.11 -10.23 -8.50
CA LEU A 171 -7.60 -10.71 -9.79
C LEU A 171 -9.11 -10.47 -9.91
N VAL A 172 -9.55 -9.86 -11.02
CA VAL A 172 -10.96 -9.50 -11.24
C VAL A 172 -11.87 -10.72 -11.09
N GLN A 173 -11.53 -11.84 -11.72
CA GLN A 173 -12.31 -13.09 -11.62
C GLN A 173 -12.42 -13.58 -10.17
N GLN A 174 -11.33 -13.48 -9.41
CA GLN A 174 -11.31 -13.89 -8.02
C GLN A 174 -12.15 -12.95 -7.14
N LYS A 175 -12.24 -11.65 -7.43
CA LYS A 175 -13.15 -10.73 -6.70
C LYS A 175 -14.60 -11.16 -6.82
N PHE A 176 -15.05 -11.55 -8.02
CA PHE A 176 -16.42 -12.05 -8.23
C PHE A 176 -16.63 -13.41 -7.58
N SER A 177 -15.64 -14.31 -7.64
CA SER A 177 -15.68 -15.60 -6.96
C SER A 177 -15.78 -15.44 -5.44
N ASP A 178 -14.93 -14.59 -4.85
CA ASP A 178 -14.91 -14.31 -3.42
C ASP A 178 -16.21 -13.62 -2.96
N HIS A 179 -16.79 -12.76 -3.81
CA HIS A 179 -18.12 -12.18 -3.56
C HIS A 179 -19.21 -13.24 -3.49
N ALA A 180 -19.29 -14.11 -4.51
CA ALA A 180 -20.33 -15.12 -4.59
C ALA A 180 -20.22 -16.18 -3.49
N LYS A 181 -19.00 -16.59 -3.13
CA LYS A 181 -18.76 -17.68 -2.16
C LYS A 181 -18.76 -17.21 -0.70
N TYR A 182 -18.18 -16.05 -0.42
CA TYR A 182 -17.88 -15.62 0.95
C TYR A 182 -18.55 -14.30 1.34
N GLY A 183 -19.31 -13.69 0.42
CA GLY A 183 -19.99 -12.42 0.64
C GLY A 183 -19.06 -11.21 0.63
N ILE A 184 -17.83 -11.33 0.10
CA ILE A 184 -16.90 -10.19 0.01
C ILE A 184 -17.54 -9.10 -0.88
N PRO A 185 -17.73 -7.85 -0.41
CA PRO A 185 -18.32 -6.82 -1.25
C PRO A 185 -17.46 -6.48 -2.48
N LEU A 186 -18.12 -6.17 -3.60
CA LEU A 186 -17.45 -5.70 -4.83
C LEU A 186 -17.27 -4.18 -4.86
N SER A 187 -18.20 -3.42 -4.29
CA SER A 187 -18.29 -1.97 -4.47
C SER A 187 -17.67 -1.15 -3.34
N THR A 188 -17.36 -1.78 -2.20
CA THR A 188 -16.82 -1.10 -1.00
C THR A 188 -15.30 -1.21 -0.93
N SER A 189 -14.66 -0.15 -0.41
CA SER A 189 -13.25 -0.20 -0.04
C SER A 189 -13.04 -0.92 1.29
N ARG A 190 -13.98 -0.81 2.24
CA ARG A 190 -13.94 -1.51 3.54
C ARG A 190 -14.61 -2.87 3.49
N ILE A 191 -14.02 -3.84 4.19
CA ILE A 191 -14.50 -5.21 4.24
C ILE A 191 -14.58 -5.63 5.71
N GLU A 192 -15.69 -6.23 6.10
CA GLU A 192 -15.91 -6.69 7.45
C GLU A 192 -15.02 -7.89 7.80
N ASN A 193 -14.56 -7.94 9.06
CA ASN A 193 -13.71 -9.01 9.56
C ASN A 193 -14.35 -10.38 9.35
N GLU A 194 -15.65 -10.55 9.63
CA GLU A 194 -16.34 -11.83 9.51
C GLU A 194 -16.24 -12.41 8.09
N SER A 195 -16.47 -11.59 7.07
CA SER A 195 -16.43 -12.02 5.67
C SER A 195 -15.02 -12.44 5.25
N VAL A 196 -13.98 -11.71 5.69
CA VAL A 196 -12.59 -12.11 5.44
C VAL A 196 -12.18 -13.33 6.25
N SER A 197 -12.66 -13.48 7.49
CA SER A 197 -12.41 -14.66 8.34
C SER A 197 -12.97 -15.93 7.70
N ARG A 198 -14.19 -15.88 7.13
CA ARG A 198 -14.75 -17.00 6.36
C ARG A 198 -13.86 -17.39 5.18
N LEU A 199 -13.45 -16.39 4.39
CA LEU A 199 -12.54 -16.57 3.24
C LEU A 199 -11.20 -17.17 3.67
N ALA A 200 -10.53 -16.58 4.67
CA ALA A 200 -9.21 -17.00 5.13
C ALA A 200 -9.24 -18.40 5.76
N SER A 201 -10.33 -18.76 6.44
CA SER A 201 -10.50 -20.10 7.03
C SER A 201 -10.77 -21.17 5.97
N ALA A 202 -11.54 -20.84 4.93
CA ALA A 202 -11.83 -21.75 3.82
C ALA A 202 -10.64 -21.90 2.85
N GLU A 203 -9.87 -20.82 2.66
CA GLU A 203 -8.78 -20.72 1.69
C GLU A 203 -7.46 -20.39 2.39
N THR A 204 -7.08 -21.19 3.39
CA THR A 204 -5.90 -20.95 4.26
C THR A 204 -4.61 -20.72 3.46
N ARG A 205 -4.46 -21.39 2.32
CA ARG A 205 -3.32 -21.20 1.41
C ARG A 205 -3.27 -19.84 0.73
N ARG A 206 -4.34 -19.05 0.74
CA ARG A 206 -4.35 -17.67 0.22
C ARG A 206 -4.08 -16.65 1.31
N HIS A 207 -4.23 -16.99 2.58
CA HIS A 207 -3.98 -16.05 3.67
C HIS A 207 -2.48 -15.91 3.92
N ARG A 208 -1.95 -14.69 3.84
CA ARG A 208 -0.54 -14.40 4.10
C ARG A 208 -0.38 -13.27 5.11
N VAL A 209 0.41 -13.56 6.13
CA VAL A 209 0.94 -12.60 7.11
C VAL A 209 2.41 -12.39 6.77
N LEU A 210 2.80 -11.16 6.46
CA LEU A 210 4.15 -10.84 5.99
C LEU A 210 5.02 -10.35 7.15
N THR A 211 5.51 -11.29 7.96
CA THR A 211 6.58 -11.02 8.93
C THR A 211 7.93 -11.00 8.21
N ALA A 212 8.82 -10.08 8.58
CA ALA A 212 10.11 -9.96 7.92
C ALA A 212 11.11 -9.17 8.79
N SER A 213 12.40 -9.32 8.52
CA SER A 213 13.41 -8.43 9.09
C SER A 213 13.29 -7.02 8.51
N MET A 214 13.80 -6.02 9.23
CA MET A 214 13.96 -4.67 8.70
C MET A 214 14.72 -4.67 7.37
N GLY A 215 14.43 -3.69 6.55
CA GLY A 215 14.97 -3.56 5.20
C GLY A 215 14.25 -4.43 4.17
N THR A 216 13.26 -5.23 4.57
CA THR A 216 12.44 -6.00 3.63
C THR A 216 11.46 -5.08 2.90
N LEU A 217 11.45 -5.19 1.57
CA LEU A 217 10.51 -4.51 0.69
C LEU A 217 9.33 -5.44 0.34
N VAL A 218 8.12 -4.88 0.34
CA VAL A 218 6.88 -5.52 -0.10
C VAL A 218 6.30 -4.71 -1.26
N LEU A 219 6.17 -5.35 -2.42
CA LEU A 219 5.41 -4.83 -3.55
C LEU A 219 4.00 -5.39 -3.50
N ALA A 220 2.97 -4.55 -3.64
CA ALA A 220 1.59 -4.98 -3.49
C ALA A 220 0.66 -4.32 -4.52
N ASP A 221 -0.09 -5.15 -5.26
CA ASP A 221 -1.34 -4.75 -5.91
C ASP A 221 -2.41 -4.63 -4.83
N THR A 222 -2.65 -3.41 -4.38
CA THR A 222 -3.57 -3.11 -3.28
C THR A 222 -5.03 -3.01 -3.72
N THR A 223 -5.33 -3.48 -4.93
CA THR A 223 -6.69 -3.81 -5.30
C THR A 223 -7.16 -5.14 -4.72
N GLY A 224 -6.22 -5.96 -4.22
CA GLY A 224 -6.53 -7.14 -3.39
C GLY A 224 -6.91 -6.77 -1.96
N ILE A 225 -7.48 -7.74 -1.25
CA ILE A 225 -7.91 -7.64 0.15
C ILE A 225 -6.68 -7.65 1.05
N HIS A 226 -6.51 -6.59 1.83
CA HIS A 226 -5.34 -6.43 2.67
C HIS A 226 -5.61 -5.55 3.90
N ARG A 227 -4.69 -5.58 4.87
CA ARG A 227 -4.58 -4.64 6.00
C ARG A 227 -3.18 -4.67 6.60
N GLY A 228 -2.84 -3.69 7.44
CA GLY A 228 -1.87 -3.92 8.51
C GLY A 228 -2.61 -4.52 9.70
N MET A 229 -2.13 -5.65 10.24
CA MET A 229 -2.75 -6.28 11.39
C MET A 229 -2.81 -5.33 12.59
N PRO A 230 -3.85 -5.42 13.44
CA PRO A 230 -3.83 -4.83 14.76
C PRO A 230 -2.57 -5.27 15.51
N LEU A 231 -1.89 -4.30 16.13
CA LEU A 231 -0.74 -4.58 16.98
C LEU A 231 -1.24 -5.19 18.29
N VAL A 232 -0.50 -6.17 18.80
CA VAL A 232 -0.63 -6.67 20.18
C VAL A 232 0.57 -6.28 21.04
N GLY A 233 1.62 -5.72 20.44
CA GLY A 233 2.78 -5.17 21.12
C GLY A 233 3.72 -4.42 20.16
N GLY A 234 4.70 -3.70 20.74
CA GLY A 234 5.77 -3.06 20.01
C GLY A 234 5.36 -1.92 19.08
N GLU A 235 6.23 -1.65 18.10
CA GLU A 235 6.07 -0.61 17.09
C GLU A 235 6.53 -1.11 15.72
N ARG A 236 6.10 -0.41 14.67
CA ARG A 236 6.58 -0.60 13.31
C ARG A 236 6.72 0.73 12.58
N TYR A 237 7.88 0.91 11.96
CA TYR A 237 8.13 1.99 11.02
C TYR A 237 8.16 1.43 9.59
N ALA A 238 7.55 2.16 8.66
CA ALA A 238 7.57 1.80 7.25
C ALA A 238 7.48 3.04 6.36
N LEU A 239 8.11 2.97 5.19
CA LEU A 239 7.85 3.90 4.10
C LEU A 239 6.94 3.23 3.07
N THR A 240 6.08 4.00 2.43
CA THR A 240 5.20 3.49 1.37
C THR A 240 5.11 4.45 0.21
N ASN A 241 5.57 4.04 -0.97
CA ASN A 241 5.32 4.75 -2.22
C ASN A 241 3.91 4.44 -2.73
N TYR A 242 3.17 5.47 -3.11
CA TYR A 242 1.82 5.37 -3.66
C TYR A 242 1.84 5.62 -5.17
N TYR A 243 1.83 4.56 -5.96
CA TYR A 243 1.84 4.67 -7.42
C TYR A 243 0.44 4.73 -8.00
N PHE A 244 0.26 5.60 -8.98
CA PHE A 244 -1.00 5.77 -9.71
C PHE A 244 -0.74 5.92 -11.21
N PRO A 245 -1.71 5.53 -12.07
CA PRO A 245 -1.69 5.93 -13.48
C PRO A 245 -1.61 7.46 -13.61
N GLY A 246 -0.78 7.98 -14.51
CA GLY A 246 -0.54 9.43 -14.64
C GLY A 246 -1.83 10.22 -14.84
N LYS A 247 -2.73 9.74 -15.71
CA LYS A 247 -4.05 10.36 -15.95
C LYS A 247 -4.99 10.40 -14.74
N SER A 248 -4.72 9.63 -13.70
CA SER A 248 -5.54 9.61 -12.48
C SER A 248 -5.10 10.63 -11.44
N LEU A 249 -3.88 11.18 -11.55
CA LEU A 249 -3.37 12.17 -10.61
C LEU A 249 -3.93 13.55 -10.91
N ASN A 250 -4.64 14.11 -9.93
CA ASN A 250 -5.23 15.45 -9.94
C ASN A 250 -5.39 15.93 -8.50
N SER A 251 -5.78 17.19 -8.30
CA SER A 251 -6.01 17.78 -6.96
C SER A 251 -6.86 16.89 -6.06
N LYS A 252 -7.99 16.38 -6.56
CA LYS A 252 -8.89 15.49 -5.78
C LYS A 252 -8.20 14.23 -5.24
N THR A 253 -7.19 13.72 -5.96
CA THR A 253 -6.40 12.58 -5.50
C THR A 253 -5.58 12.96 -4.29
N PHE A 254 -4.90 14.11 -4.32
CA PHE A 254 -4.14 14.61 -3.17
C PHE A 254 -5.06 15.04 -2.02
N ASP A 255 -6.20 15.67 -2.32
CA ASP A 255 -7.19 16.09 -1.32
C ASP A 255 -7.69 14.90 -0.48
N HIS A 256 -7.81 13.71 -1.10
CA HIS A 256 -8.18 12.48 -0.40
C HIS A 256 -7.18 12.09 0.70
N PHE A 257 -5.90 12.43 0.53
CA PHE A 257 -4.83 12.17 1.49
C PHE A 257 -4.45 13.42 2.30
N SER A 258 -5.22 14.50 2.20
CA SER A 258 -4.89 15.78 2.83
C SER A 258 -4.87 15.71 4.37
N PRO A 259 -3.88 16.34 5.03
CA PRO A 259 -2.77 17.09 4.44
C PRO A 259 -1.66 16.21 3.84
N VAL A 260 -1.07 16.69 2.74
CA VAL A 260 0.11 16.12 2.07
C VAL A 260 1.20 17.20 2.02
N LEU A 261 2.39 16.89 2.52
CA LEU A 261 3.57 17.76 2.46
C LEU A 261 3.93 18.10 1.01
N GLY A 262 4.43 19.31 0.78
CA GLY A 262 4.77 19.83 -0.55
C GLY A 262 3.53 20.19 -1.42
N ARG A 263 2.32 19.93 -0.93
CA ARG A 263 1.06 20.24 -1.63
C ARG A 263 0.16 21.14 -0.80
N HIS A 264 -0.31 20.63 0.33
CA HIS A 264 -1.20 21.34 1.25
C HIS A 264 -0.42 22.10 2.31
N ILE A 265 0.73 21.55 2.71
CA ILE A 265 1.66 22.14 3.66
C ILE A 265 2.96 22.39 2.87
N PRO A 266 3.37 23.66 2.68
CA PRO A 266 4.59 23.98 1.97
C PRO A 266 5.82 23.49 2.75
N VAL A 267 6.81 22.97 2.04
CA VAL A 267 8.12 22.63 2.58
C VAL A 267 9.08 23.69 2.06
N SER A 268 9.61 24.52 2.96
CA SER A 268 10.68 25.45 2.63
C SER A 268 11.93 24.63 2.30
N VAL A 269 12.37 24.65 1.06
CA VAL A 269 13.71 24.16 0.70
C VAL A 269 14.66 25.26 1.16
N TYR A 270 15.43 25.00 2.21
CA TYR A 270 16.58 25.85 2.56
C TYR A 270 17.81 25.34 1.81
#